data_AF-A0A534MUI2-F1
#
_entry.id   AF-A0A534MUI2-F1
#
_cell.length_a   1.000
_cell.length_b   1.000
_cell.length_c   1.000
_cell.angle_alpha   90.00
_cell.angle_beta   90.00
_cell.angle_gamma   90.00
#
_symmetry.space_group_name_H-M   'P 1'
#
loop_
_entity.id
_entity.type
_entity.pdbx_description
1 polymer ?
#
loop_
_entity_poly.entity_id
_entity_poly.type
_entity_poly.pdbx_seq_one_letter_code
_entity_poly.pdbx_strand_id
1 'polypeptide(L)'
;MNKIEEYKSEKDGLDVLHDVPRYAQEGWEAITEGDRERLKWTGVFFRKQTPGCFMMRIRIPNGISNAAQIRAIAKISEEFGKGFADITTRQQIQL
;
A
#
# COMPACT_ATOMS: atom_id res chain seq x y z
N MET A 1 -23.41 9.18 8.96
CA MET A 1 -22.55 8.27 8.18
C MET A 1 -21.20 8.19 8.92
N ASN A 2 -20.41 7.12 8.79
CA ASN A 2 -19.06 7.14 9.39
C ASN A 2 -18.08 7.82 8.41
N LYS A 3 -16.93 8.29 8.90
CA LYS A 3 -15.93 8.99 8.06
C LYS A 3 -15.47 8.18 6.84
N ILE A 4 -15.39 6.86 6.97
CA ILE A 4 -14.94 5.99 5.88
C ILE A 4 -15.98 5.93 4.75
N GLU A 5 -17.26 5.84 5.07
CA GLU A 5 -18.33 5.90 4.08
C GLU A 5 -18.44 7.29 3.43
N GLU A 6 -18.15 8.38 4.17
CA GLU A 6 -18.03 9.73 3.60
C GLU A 6 -16.92 9.78 2.54
N TYR A 7 -15.71 9.28 2.84
CA TYR A 7 -14.63 9.23 1.87
C TYR A 7 -14.97 8.38 0.64
N LYS A 8 -15.65 7.25 0.79
CA LYS A 8 -16.09 6.45 -0.36
C LYS A 8 -17.08 7.21 -1.25
N SER A 9 -17.93 8.04 -0.66
CA SER A 9 -18.93 8.81 -1.40
C SER A 9 -18.33 9.98 -2.20
N GLU A 10 -17.23 10.57 -1.69
CA GLU A 10 -16.52 11.66 -2.35
C GLU A 10 -15.75 11.20 -3.59
N LYS A 11 -15.16 10.00 -3.54
CA LYS A 11 -14.29 9.46 -4.57
C LYS A 11 -14.14 7.94 -4.43
N ASP A 12 -14.21 7.23 -5.56
CA ASP A 12 -14.00 5.78 -5.58
C ASP A 12 -12.60 5.40 -5.06
N GLY A 13 -12.52 4.28 -4.34
CA GLY A 13 -11.29 3.84 -3.71
C GLY A 13 -10.16 3.54 -4.71
N LEU A 14 -10.47 3.07 -5.92
CA LEU A 14 -9.48 2.74 -6.95
C LEU A 14 -9.02 3.97 -7.74
N ASP A 15 -9.85 5.02 -7.81
CA ASP A 15 -9.51 6.26 -8.51
C ASP A 15 -8.34 7.02 -7.85
N VAL A 16 -7.95 6.65 -6.63
CA VAL A 16 -6.75 7.18 -5.96
C VAL A 16 -5.46 6.83 -6.72
N LEU A 17 -5.46 5.77 -7.54
CA LEU A 17 -4.30 5.39 -8.35
C LEU A 17 -3.89 6.49 -9.32
N HIS A 18 -4.84 7.28 -9.81
CA HIS A 18 -4.57 8.38 -10.72
C HIS A 18 -3.82 9.54 -10.04
N ASP A 19 -3.89 9.66 -8.72
CA ASP A 19 -3.16 10.69 -7.97
C ASP A 19 -1.74 10.26 -7.58
N VAL A 20 -1.43 8.96 -7.58
CA VAL A 20 -0.12 8.44 -7.14
C VAL A 20 1.05 9.13 -7.84
N PRO A 21 1.05 9.35 -9.17
CA PRO A 21 2.14 10.08 -9.83
C PRO A 21 2.33 11.49 -9.30
N ARG A 22 1.24 12.20 -8.98
CA ARG A 22 1.29 13.54 -8.39
C ARG A 22 1.85 13.49 -6.97
N TYR A 23 1.37 12.57 -6.13
CA TYR A 23 1.90 12.40 -4.77
C TYR A 23 3.38 12.00 -4.76
N ALA A 24 3.83 11.21 -5.73
CA ALA A 24 5.24 10.85 -5.87
C ALA A 24 6.14 12.07 -6.18
N GLN A 25 5.59 13.11 -6.81
CA GLN A 25 6.30 14.37 -7.08
C GLN A 25 6.18 15.38 -5.94
N GLU A 26 4.99 15.50 -5.34
CA GLU A 26 4.67 16.50 -4.32
C GLU A 26 5.07 16.08 -2.89
N GLY A 27 5.33 14.79 -2.66
CA GLY A 27 5.63 14.25 -1.35
C GLY A 27 4.40 13.66 -0.65
N TRP A 28 4.64 12.85 0.38
CA TRP A 28 3.58 12.13 1.11
C TRP A 28 2.69 13.05 1.95
N GLU A 29 3.18 14.25 2.26
CA GLU A 29 2.48 15.31 2.97
C GLU A 29 1.27 15.81 2.17
N ALA A 30 1.33 15.75 0.83
CA ALA A 30 0.24 16.13 -0.06
C ALA A 30 -0.93 15.12 -0.09
N ILE A 31 -0.74 13.93 0.49
CA ILE A 31 -1.79 12.89 0.55
C ILE A 31 -2.78 13.23 1.66
N THR A 32 -4.03 13.50 1.27
CA THR A 32 -5.13 13.81 2.19
C THR A 32 -5.45 12.65 3.13
N GLU A 33 -6.14 12.91 4.24
CA GLU A 33 -6.58 11.83 5.15
C GLU A 33 -7.50 10.83 4.43
N GLY A 34 -8.41 11.33 3.58
CA GLY A 34 -9.28 10.48 2.76
C GLY A 34 -8.50 9.59 1.80
N ASP A 35 -7.49 10.14 1.12
CA ASP A 35 -6.69 9.36 0.16
C ASP A 35 -5.76 8.36 0.85
N ARG A 36 -5.26 8.67 2.06
CA ARG A 36 -4.56 7.67 2.90
C ARG A 36 -5.45 6.48 3.23
N GLU A 37 -6.75 6.70 3.41
CA GLU A 37 -7.71 5.61 3.59
C GLU A 37 -8.01 4.89 2.26
N ARG A 38 -8.18 5.62 1.14
CA ARG A 38 -8.42 5.04 -0.20
C ARG A 38 -7.25 4.21 -0.71
N LEU A 39 -6.00 4.58 -0.43
CA LEU A 39 -4.80 3.81 -0.78
C LEU A 39 -4.83 2.36 -0.25
N LYS A 40 -5.61 2.07 0.80
CA LYS A 40 -5.77 0.69 1.29
C LYS A 40 -6.45 -0.23 0.27
N TRP A 41 -7.27 0.30 -0.65
CA TRP A 41 -7.87 -0.46 -1.74
C TRP A 41 -6.83 -0.96 -2.74
N THR A 42 -5.71 -0.26 -2.86
CA THR A 42 -4.59 -0.62 -3.74
C THR A 42 -3.51 -1.40 -2.99
N GLY A 43 -3.78 -1.78 -1.72
CA GLY A 43 -2.85 -2.51 -0.88
C GLY A 43 -1.75 -1.65 -0.23
N VAL A 44 -1.87 -0.31 -0.26
CA VAL A 44 -0.89 0.63 0.31
C VAL A 44 -1.40 1.21 1.62
N PHE A 45 -0.60 1.09 2.69
CA PHE A 45 -0.98 1.47 4.05
C PHE A 45 0.01 2.49 4.62
N PHE A 46 -0.46 3.71 4.88
CA PHE A 46 0.34 4.74 5.55
C PHE A 46 0.67 4.34 7.00
N ARG A 47 1.96 4.36 7.38
CA ARG A 47 2.39 4.07 8.76
C ARG A 47 2.49 5.35 9.60
N LYS A 48 1.55 5.55 10.52
CA LYS A 48 1.53 6.73 11.41
C LYS A 48 2.78 6.84 12.30
N GLN A 49 3.37 5.72 12.70
CA GLN A 49 4.56 5.68 13.56
C GLN A 49 5.87 6.00 12.81
N THR A 50 5.89 5.84 11.49
CA THR A 50 7.02 6.19 10.63
C THR A 50 6.50 7.02 9.46
N PRO A 51 6.21 8.32 9.66
CA PRO A 51 5.68 9.19 8.62
C PRO A 51 6.57 9.18 7.38
N GLY A 52 5.94 9.21 6.20
CA GLY A 52 6.62 9.05 4.91
C GLY A 52 6.86 7.60 4.49
N CYS A 53 6.71 6.62 5.39
CA CYS A 53 6.79 5.20 5.04
C CYS A 53 5.40 4.58 4.88
N PHE A 54 5.32 3.62 3.97
CA PHE A 54 4.12 2.85 3.69
C PHE A 54 4.43 1.36 3.86
N MET A 55 3.45 0.59 4.30
CA MET A 55 3.46 -0.86 4.13
C MET A 55 2.68 -1.21 2.88
N MET A 56 3.21 -2.09 2.05
CA MET A 56 2.47 -2.65 0.92
C MET A 56 2.10 -4.11 1.19
N ARG A 57 0.82 -4.45 1.05
CA ARG A 57 0.32 -5.81 1.15
C ARG A 57 0.05 -6.39 -0.22
N ILE A 58 0.73 -7.48 -0.55
CA ILE A 58 0.58 -8.17 -1.82
C ILE A 58 -0.42 -9.31 -1.66
N ARG A 59 -1.40 -9.37 -2.56
CA ARG A 59 -2.35 -10.49 -2.61
C ARG A 59 -1.68 -11.72 -3.23
N ILE A 60 -1.63 -12.82 -2.48
CA ILE A 60 -1.16 -14.13 -2.93
C ILE A 60 -2.29 -15.15 -2.69
N PRO A 61 -3.06 -15.52 -3.73
CA PRO A 61 -4.11 -16.52 -3.62
C PRO A 61 -3.55 -17.84 -3.08
N ASN A 62 -4.18 -18.40 -2.05
CA ASN A 62 -3.76 -19.63 -1.37
C ASN A 62 -2.31 -19.63 -0.84
N GLY A 63 -1.65 -18.47 -0.77
CA GLY A 63 -0.22 -18.39 -0.43
C GLY A 63 0.70 -19.00 -1.49
N ILE A 64 0.20 -19.31 -2.69
CA ILE A 64 0.97 -19.94 -3.76
C ILE A 64 1.64 -18.85 -4.60
N SER A 65 2.98 -18.91 -4.68
CA SER A 65 3.80 -18.00 -5.47
C SER A 65 4.90 -18.78 -6.17
N ASN A 66 5.52 -18.18 -7.19
CA ASN A 66 6.67 -18.76 -7.89
C ASN A 66 7.97 -18.05 -7.53
N ALA A 67 9.09 -18.68 -7.87
CA ALA A 67 10.41 -18.15 -7.54
C ALA A 67 10.69 -16.76 -8.16
N ALA A 68 10.11 -16.43 -9.31
CA ALA A 68 10.28 -15.12 -9.93
C ALA A 68 9.56 -14.01 -9.15
N GLN A 69 8.33 -14.27 -8.70
CA GLN A 69 7.56 -13.35 -7.86
C GLN A 69 8.26 -13.10 -6.52
N ILE A 70 8.74 -14.15 -5.84
CA ILE A 70 9.46 -14.00 -4.57
C ILE A 70 10.76 -13.20 -4.75
N ARG A 71 11.51 -13.43 -5.84
CA ARG A 71 12.70 -12.63 -6.15
C ARG A 71 12.38 -11.17 -6.42
N ALA A 72 11.27 -10.88 -7.10
CA ALA A 72 10.83 -9.51 -7.34
C ALA A 72 10.47 -8.79 -6.02
N ILE A 73 9.75 -9.46 -5.13
CA ILE A 73 9.43 -8.94 -3.80
C ILE A 73 10.71 -8.65 -3.02
N ALA A 74 11.65 -9.60 -2.97
CA ALA A 74 12.92 -9.43 -2.27
C ALA A 74 13.69 -8.20 -2.77
N LYS A 75 13.81 -8.04 -4.09
CA LYS A 75 14.45 -6.88 -4.71
C LYS A 75 13.79 -5.55 -4.30
N ILE A 76 12.45 -5.48 -4.32
CA ILE A 76 11.72 -4.27 -3.93
C ILE A 76 11.91 -3.97 -2.43
N SER A 77 11.88 -5.01 -1.58
CA SER A 77 12.12 -4.87 -0.14
C SER A 77 13.53 -4.36 0.18
N GLU A 78 14.54 -4.75 -0.61
CA GLU A 78 15.93 -4.28 -0.48
C GLU A 78 16.11 -2.85 -1.00
N GLU A 79 15.57 -2.52 -2.18
CA GLU A 79 15.78 -1.22 -2.82
C GLU A 79 14.96 -0.09 -2.17
N PHE A 80 13.72 -0.37 -1.77
CA PHE A 80 12.78 0.66 -1.30
C PHE A 80 12.24 0.43 0.11
N GLY A 81 12.42 -0.79 0.65
CA GLY A 81 11.97 -1.16 1.98
C GLY A 81 13.08 -1.13 3.03
N LYS A 82 12.95 -2.01 4.02
CA LYS A 82 13.94 -2.17 5.11
C LYS A 82 14.84 -3.39 4.94
N GLY A 83 14.87 -3.99 3.74
CA GLY A 83 15.61 -5.23 3.48
C GLY A 83 14.94 -6.50 4.01
N PHE A 84 13.66 -6.44 4.41
CA PHE A 84 12.88 -7.61 4.81
C PHE A 84 11.42 -7.49 4.38
N ALA A 85 10.71 -8.62 4.44
CA ALA A 85 9.27 -8.73 4.22
C ALA A 85 8.67 -9.73 5.22
N ASP A 86 7.42 -9.51 5.60
CA ASP A 86 6.69 -10.32 6.57
C ASP A 86 5.68 -11.25 5.88
N ILE A 87 5.65 -12.52 6.30
CA ILE A 87 4.54 -13.43 5.97
C ILE A 87 3.43 -13.21 6.99
N THR A 88 2.22 -12.98 6.49
CA THR A 88 1.05 -12.69 7.33
C THR A 88 0.30 -13.96 7.72
N THR A 89 -0.54 -13.86 8.76
CA THR A 89 -1.46 -14.93 9.19
C THR A 89 -2.50 -15.34 8.13
N ARG A 90 -2.61 -14.59 7.03
CA ARG A 90 -3.47 -14.90 5.88
C ARG A 90 -2.68 -15.42 4.67
N GLN A 91 -1.44 -15.89 4.89
CA GLN A 91 -0.55 -16.40 3.84
C GLN A 91 -0.27 -15.38 2.73
N GLN A 92 -0.27 -14.08 3.08
CA GLN A 92 0.11 -12.97 2.20
C GLN A 92 1.49 -12.45 2.57
N ILE A 93 2.09 -11.61 1.72
CA ILE A 93 3.35 -10.93 2.01
C ILE A 93 3.12 -9.42 2.24
N GLN A 94 3.85 -8.84 3.18
CA GLN A 94 3.94 -7.39 3.41
C GLN A 94 5.40 -6.93 3.40
N LEU A 95 5.67 -5.76 2.84
CA LEU A 95 6.97 -5.09 2.88
C LEU A 95 6.83 -3.62 3.30
#